data_AF-A0A9P4GL50-F1
#
_entry.id   AF-A0A9P4GL50-F1
#
_cell.length_a   1.000
_cell.length_b   1.000
_cell.length_c   1.000
_cell.angle_alpha   90.00
_cell.angle_beta   90.00
_cell.angle_gamma   90.00
#
_symmetry.space_group_name_H-M   'P 1'
#
loop_
_entity.id
_entity.type
_entity.pdbx_description
1 polymer ?
#
loop_
_entity_poly.entity_id
_entity_poly.type
_entity_poly.pdbx_seq_one_letter_code
_entity_poly.pdbx_strand_id
1 'polypeptide(L)'
;MFSFSGNLLAGQHDTQKERPPPSKPTPITFPYLEPPEPSIPTPPAPWSKQQTGISAHFLSLRKPSDVTKETLSLLNVTFQPDCEFETLLSSLSNNAQSHLPPKAWLESPGPGEPLNSPEATATLLSNGRKAPEQREFHVRARELCFPNADAFSTLTRKGQGGQAPLRLAHFRKFWEGLDNMAYYWDTSLDEYSSPIPEKGDETAALSLPDGAEEKSHDTTNETSLDSRTKMESGFASASEEEPRKKARTEAMSGQAITQSLNSKGFGSGSIATHTSSLTPNRVLPARVAPPKAPWAANMDRQSKPADLSKGSYRGYRVGNGAEMPDQYRIDCVRAFLEPIAWAFGVTFSQHRRPPVLTLGSVRFPVRMSSVAWRGPQDRVKARQGWMEGPVLGVQCRADVHFGATGKLDAESVLDAVRELGGLLLLAQERAREGLVEKRGGEGAWWTTRERWGGGPGGEVGEAAGTDNAPLKDTTVKSDERSAERSRDGSKVRRRPTPAEVWKVLKPGNPLWDPKVVYEAIGRNRNVEWDDVFMVSSLNHHISLLKLRVHPAYLQYLTEGKLPGEMPSDPDWCSPKLQRTRWFDLFDIDDRTEAMRGIWGIMSYLMRAAND
;
A
#
# COMPACT_ATOMS: atom_id res chain seq x y z
N MET A 1 -3.05 -4.21 21.45
CA MET A 1 -2.38 -5.52 21.49
C MET A 1 -1.49 -5.61 20.27
N PHE A 2 -0.19 -5.82 20.43
CA PHE A 2 0.71 -6.01 19.30
C PHE A 2 0.80 -7.51 19.01
N SER A 3 0.27 -7.94 17.86
CA SER A 3 0.52 -9.28 17.35
C SER A 3 1.93 -9.30 16.76
N PHE A 4 2.90 -9.84 17.50
CA PHE A 4 4.21 -10.21 16.96
C PHE A 4 4.10 -11.56 16.26
N SER A 5 3.48 -11.58 15.09
CA SER A 5 3.53 -12.72 14.15
C SER A 5 4.82 -12.64 13.34
N GLY A 6 5.72 -13.60 13.56
CA GLY A 6 7.10 -13.55 13.06
C GLY A 6 7.24 -13.92 11.59
N ASN A 7 7.24 -12.90 10.71
CA ASN A 7 7.58 -13.02 9.28
C ASN A 7 8.93 -12.35 8.96
N LEU A 8 9.92 -12.47 9.85
CA LEU A 8 11.26 -11.91 9.62
C LEU A 8 12.12 -12.93 8.88
N LEU A 9 12.36 -12.73 7.57
CA LEU A 9 13.31 -13.53 6.79
C LEU A 9 14.78 -13.16 7.06
N ALA A 10 15.02 -12.03 7.74
CA ALA A 10 16.36 -11.49 7.98
C ALA A 10 17.36 -12.53 8.50
N GLY A 11 18.33 -12.84 7.64
CA GLY A 11 19.45 -13.71 7.95
C GLY A 11 19.16 -15.21 7.84
N GLN A 12 17.93 -15.61 7.47
CA GLN A 12 17.57 -17.01 7.20
C GLN A 12 18.30 -17.57 5.97
N HIS A 13 18.54 -16.71 4.97
CA HIS A 13 19.35 -17.05 3.81
C HIS A 13 20.76 -16.48 3.97
N ASP A 14 21.75 -17.35 3.73
CA ASP A 14 23.15 -16.95 3.63
C ASP A 14 23.46 -16.64 2.17
N THR A 15 23.91 -15.42 1.89
CA THR A 15 24.19 -14.96 0.52
C THR A 15 25.39 -15.67 -0.09
N GLN A 16 26.28 -16.23 0.73
CA GLN A 16 27.47 -16.98 0.27
C GLN A 16 27.20 -18.46 0.03
N LYS A 17 26.05 -18.97 0.48
CA LYS A 17 25.69 -20.39 0.33
C LYS A 17 25.15 -20.66 -1.07
N GLU A 18 25.79 -21.60 -1.76
CA GLU A 18 25.32 -22.13 -3.03
C GLU A 18 23.96 -22.83 -2.91
N ARG A 19 23.09 -22.56 -3.89
CA ARG A 19 21.73 -23.06 -4.00
C ARG A 19 21.28 -23.09 -5.46
N PRO A 20 20.18 -23.79 -5.80
CA PRO A 20 19.56 -23.67 -7.11
C PRO A 20 19.20 -22.20 -7.43
N PRO A 21 19.32 -21.77 -8.70
CA PRO A 21 19.03 -20.40 -9.11
C PRO A 21 17.54 -20.08 -8.94
N PRO A 22 17.20 -18.89 -8.42
CA PRO A 22 15.82 -18.42 -8.39
C PRO A 22 15.31 -18.14 -9.81
N SER A 23 13.98 -18.02 -9.95
CA SER A 23 13.35 -17.48 -11.16
C SER A 23 14.03 -16.19 -11.62
N LYS A 24 14.06 -15.93 -12.93
CA LYS A 24 14.76 -14.74 -13.47
C LYS A 24 14.24 -13.43 -12.81
N PRO A 25 15.12 -12.46 -12.52
CA PRO A 25 14.72 -11.21 -11.87
C PRO A 25 13.67 -10.47 -12.71
N THR A 26 12.70 -9.87 -12.03
CA THR A 26 11.57 -9.19 -12.68
C THR A 26 12.03 -7.83 -13.20
N PRO A 27 11.92 -7.54 -14.51
CA PRO A 27 12.25 -6.23 -15.04
C PRO A 27 11.28 -5.19 -14.47
N ILE A 28 11.82 -4.07 -13.98
CA ILE A 28 11.01 -2.96 -13.49
C ILE A 28 10.47 -2.20 -14.70
N THR A 29 9.15 -2.12 -14.80
CA THR A 29 8.46 -1.25 -15.76
C THR A 29 7.30 -0.60 -15.04
N PHE A 30 7.16 0.71 -15.23
CA PHE A 30 6.08 1.49 -14.65
C PHE A 30 4.93 1.66 -15.64
N PRO A 31 3.70 1.84 -15.14
CA PRO A 31 2.58 2.29 -15.98
C PRO A 31 2.95 3.62 -16.65
N TYR A 32 2.71 3.71 -17.95
CA TYR A 32 2.82 4.93 -18.74
C TYR A 32 1.45 5.23 -19.32
N LEU A 33 0.84 6.32 -18.84
CA LEU A 33 -0.47 6.76 -19.30
C LEU A 33 -0.31 7.96 -20.23
N GLU A 34 -0.63 7.77 -21.50
CA GLU A 34 -1.03 8.88 -22.37
C GLU A 34 -2.50 9.20 -22.04
N PRO A 35 -2.79 10.34 -21.39
CA PRO A 35 -4.11 10.61 -20.85
C PRO A 35 -5.12 10.81 -21.99
N PRO A 36 -6.29 10.15 -21.96
CA PRO A 36 -7.33 10.40 -22.93
C PRO A 36 -7.86 11.82 -22.79
N GLU A 37 -8.52 12.34 -23.82
CA GLU A 37 -9.29 13.59 -23.67
C GLU A 37 -10.40 13.35 -22.63
N PRO A 38 -10.49 14.14 -21.55
CA PRO A 38 -9.79 15.40 -21.31
C PRO A 38 -8.38 15.31 -20.70
N SER A 39 -7.48 16.15 -21.19
CA SER A 39 -6.13 16.33 -20.65
C SER A 39 -5.74 17.82 -20.68
N ILE A 40 -4.58 18.23 -20.16
CA ILE A 40 -4.17 19.66 -20.18
C ILE A 40 -4.29 20.33 -21.57
N PRO A 41 -3.83 19.73 -22.69
CA PRO A 41 -4.00 20.34 -24.01
C PRO A 41 -5.43 20.34 -24.54
N THR A 42 -6.29 19.40 -24.10
CA THR A 42 -7.72 19.34 -24.47
C THR A 42 -8.58 19.36 -23.19
N PRO A 43 -8.90 20.54 -22.62
CA PRO A 43 -9.65 20.64 -21.39
C PRO A 43 -11.08 20.07 -21.54
N PRO A 44 -11.69 19.59 -20.44
CA PRO A 44 -12.97 18.90 -20.50
C PRO A 44 -14.13 19.78 -20.92
N ALA A 45 -15.08 19.15 -21.62
CA ALA A 45 -16.39 19.73 -21.84
C ALA A 45 -17.14 19.89 -20.50
N PRO A 46 -17.75 21.05 -20.23
CA PRO A 46 -18.50 21.26 -19.00
C PRO A 46 -19.72 20.34 -18.94
N TRP A 47 -19.98 19.76 -17.77
CA TRP A 47 -21.17 18.96 -17.47
C TRP A 47 -22.45 19.81 -17.42
N SER A 48 -22.84 20.35 -18.58
CA SER A 48 -24.01 21.20 -18.81
C SER A 48 -25.32 20.44 -19.01
N LYS A 49 -25.22 19.13 -19.26
CA LYS A 49 -26.34 18.18 -19.32
C LYS A 49 -25.97 16.96 -18.49
N GLN A 50 -26.95 16.34 -17.86
CA GLN A 50 -26.73 15.17 -17.02
C GLN A 50 -26.16 14.04 -17.89
N GLN A 51 -24.90 13.65 -17.64
CA GLN A 51 -24.24 12.59 -18.41
C GLN A 51 -24.83 11.24 -18.01
N THR A 52 -25.84 10.79 -18.76
CA THR A 52 -26.43 9.45 -18.69
C THR A 52 -25.44 8.41 -19.20
N GLY A 53 -24.41 8.11 -18.40
CA GLY A 53 -23.31 7.24 -18.82
C GLY A 53 -22.56 6.56 -17.68
N ILE A 54 -21.94 7.32 -16.77
CA ILE A 54 -20.91 6.80 -15.84
C ILE A 54 -21.38 5.53 -15.09
N SER A 55 -22.49 5.59 -14.34
CA SER A 55 -23.01 4.42 -13.62
C SER A 55 -23.35 3.23 -14.52
N ALA A 56 -23.90 3.49 -15.72
CA ALA A 56 -24.28 2.43 -16.65
C ALA A 56 -23.05 1.76 -17.30
N HIS A 57 -22.03 2.56 -17.62
CA HIS A 57 -20.74 2.09 -18.13
C HIS A 57 -20.00 1.25 -17.10
N PHE A 58 -19.85 1.72 -15.86
CA PHE A 58 -19.22 0.94 -14.79
C PHE A 58 -19.99 -0.35 -14.44
N LEU A 59 -21.30 -0.41 -14.72
CA LEU A 59 -22.11 -1.64 -14.63
C LEU A 59 -22.01 -2.57 -15.85
N SER A 60 -21.50 -2.10 -16.99
CA SER A 60 -21.30 -2.94 -18.18
C SER A 60 -20.01 -3.76 -18.09
N LEU A 61 -18.98 -3.22 -17.42
CA LEU A 61 -17.70 -3.89 -17.15
C LEU A 61 -17.91 -5.25 -16.47
N ARG A 62 -17.22 -6.29 -16.95
CA ARG A 62 -17.29 -7.67 -16.44
C ARG A 62 -15.93 -8.19 -15.96
N LYS A 63 -14.84 -7.73 -16.57
CA LYS A 63 -13.46 -8.13 -16.28
C LYS A 63 -12.51 -6.93 -16.37
N PRO A 64 -11.32 -6.97 -15.75
CA PRO A 64 -10.38 -5.83 -15.75
C PRO A 64 -9.94 -5.37 -17.14
N SER A 65 -9.91 -6.26 -18.14
CA SER A 65 -9.57 -5.92 -19.53
C SER A 65 -10.67 -5.12 -20.27
N ASP A 66 -11.85 -4.95 -19.68
CA ASP A 66 -12.92 -4.13 -20.26
C ASP A 66 -12.71 -2.63 -19.95
N VAL A 67 -11.74 -2.31 -19.07
CA VAL A 67 -11.39 -0.93 -18.74
C VAL A 67 -10.56 -0.33 -19.88
N THR A 68 -11.07 0.75 -20.46
CA THR A 68 -10.53 1.42 -21.65
C THR A 68 -10.29 2.91 -21.41
N LYS A 69 -9.65 3.59 -22.37
CA LYS A 69 -9.49 5.06 -22.37
C LYS A 69 -10.83 5.80 -22.24
N GLU A 70 -11.92 5.25 -22.78
CA GLU A 70 -13.29 5.76 -22.59
C GLU A 70 -13.77 5.68 -21.12
N THR A 71 -13.33 4.65 -20.38
CA THR A 71 -13.66 4.51 -18.95
C THR A 71 -13.01 5.61 -18.12
N LEU A 72 -11.81 6.06 -18.52
CA LEU A 72 -11.12 7.20 -17.92
C LEU A 72 -11.74 8.55 -18.32
N SER A 73 -12.05 8.75 -19.61
CA SER A 73 -12.63 10.02 -20.07
C SER A 73 -14.00 10.30 -19.45
N LEU A 74 -14.81 9.27 -19.19
CA LEU A 74 -16.08 9.37 -18.44
C LEU A 74 -15.93 9.90 -17.01
N LEU A 75 -14.76 9.77 -16.38
CA LEU A 75 -14.49 10.37 -15.06
C LEU A 75 -14.09 11.85 -15.17
N ASN A 76 -13.84 12.37 -16.38
CA ASN A 76 -13.58 13.79 -16.67
C ASN A 76 -12.37 14.40 -15.92
N VAL A 77 -11.40 13.56 -15.54
CA VAL A 77 -10.21 13.95 -14.76
C VAL A 77 -9.11 14.50 -15.65
N THR A 78 -8.62 15.70 -15.35
CA THR A 78 -7.43 16.28 -15.99
C THR A 78 -6.16 15.74 -15.34
N PHE A 79 -5.37 14.96 -16.10
CA PHE A 79 -4.05 14.50 -15.68
C PHE A 79 -3.00 15.60 -15.89
N GLN A 80 -2.19 15.85 -14.87
CA GLN A 80 -1.08 16.81 -14.90
C GLN A 80 0.28 16.09 -14.89
N PRO A 81 1.36 16.72 -15.38
CA PRO A 81 2.67 16.08 -15.47
C PRO A 81 3.25 15.78 -14.09
N ASP A 82 4.12 14.78 -14.03
CA ASP A 82 4.92 14.45 -12.85
C ASP A 82 5.67 15.69 -12.34
N CYS A 83 5.66 15.91 -11.03
CA CYS A 83 6.25 17.10 -10.41
C CYS A 83 7.05 16.79 -9.13
N GLU A 84 7.96 17.70 -8.77
CA GLU A 84 8.70 17.66 -7.50
C GLU A 84 7.80 18.08 -6.33
N PHE A 85 8.17 17.72 -5.09
CA PHE A 85 7.40 18.07 -3.88
C PHE A 85 7.24 19.59 -3.71
N GLU A 86 8.25 20.37 -4.07
CA GLU A 86 8.22 21.83 -4.17
C GLU A 86 7.04 22.30 -5.02
N THR A 87 6.99 21.89 -6.30
CA THR A 87 5.91 22.26 -7.23
C THR A 87 4.54 21.75 -6.78
N LEU A 88 4.48 20.54 -6.24
CA LEU A 88 3.25 19.94 -5.73
C LEU A 88 2.67 20.75 -4.57
N LEU A 89 3.51 21.21 -3.63
CA LEU A 89 3.11 22.07 -2.50
C LEU A 89 2.87 23.53 -2.92
N SER A 90 3.65 24.13 -3.83
CA SER A 90 3.41 25.49 -4.33
C SER A 90 2.05 25.66 -5.02
N SER A 91 1.43 24.55 -5.49
CA SER A 91 0.08 24.56 -6.08
C SER A 91 -1.08 24.46 -5.06
N LEU A 92 -0.76 24.39 -3.77
CA LEU A 92 -1.71 24.36 -2.66
C LEU A 92 -1.88 25.74 -2.02
N SER A 93 -2.95 25.88 -1.22
CA SER A 93 -3.26 27.10 -0.48
C SER A 93 -2.55 27.14 0.90
N ASN A 94 -2.66 28.27 1.60
CA ASN A 94 -2.11 28.51 2.95
C ASN A 94 -0.58 28.31 3.02
N ASN A 95 0.14 28.88 2.05
CA ASN A 95 1.60 28.88 1.97
C ASN A 95 2.26 27.49 2.09
N ALA A 96 1.60 26.43 1.63
CA ALA A 96 1.97 25.03 1.88
C ALA A 96 3.46 24.66 1.63
N GLN A 97 4.14 25.38 0.74
CA GLN A 97 5.57 25.22 0.49
C GLN A 97 6.44 25.46 1.76
N SER A 98 6.00 26.28 2.71
CA SER A 98 6.68 26.50 4.00
C SER A 98 6.71 25.26 4.90
N HIS A 99 5.77 24.33 4.70
CA HIS A 99 5.71 23.08 5.46
C HIS A 99 6.74 22.06 4.99
N LEU A 100 7.31 22.21 3.78
CA LEU A 100 8.36 21.35 3.26
C LEU A 100 9.68 21.64 3.98
N PRO A 101 10.30 20.66 4.67
CA PRO A 101 11.60 20.85 5.29
C PRO A 101 12.64 21.38 4.29
N PRO A 102 13.45 22.38 4.63
CA PRO A 102 14.63 22.74 3.84
C PRO A 102 15.57 21.54 3.69
N LYS A 103 16.27 21.38 2.56
CA LYS A 103 17.21 20.26 2.36
C LYS A 103 18.32 20.22 3.43
N ALA A 104 18.69 21.37 3.99
CA ALA A 104 19.61 21.50 5.12
C ALA A 104 19.15 20.76 6.41
N TRP A 105 17.87 20.41 6.57
CA TRP A 105 17.42 19.58 7.70
C TRP A 105 17.89 18.12 7.63
N LEU A 106 18.38 17.66 6.47
CA LEU A 106 19.04 16.36 6.31
C LEU A 106 20.44 16.37 6.96
N GLU A 107 21.10 17.53 7.03
CA GLU A 107 22.39 17.71 7.68
C GLU A 107 22.25 17.73 9.21
N SER A 108 23.32 17.41 9.93
CA SER A 108 23.30 17.40 11.40
C SER A 108 23.03 18.82 11.93
N PRO A 109 22.02 19.03 12.80
CA PRO A 109 21.86 20.32 13.47
C PRO A 109 23.13 20.65 14.25
N GLY A 110 23.60 21.89 14.12
CA GLY A 110 24.86 22.32 14.71
C GLY A 110 24.83 22.26 16.25
N PRO A 111 25.99 22.13 16.93
CA PRO A 111 26.04 22.05 18.41
C PRO A 111 25.55 23.28 19.18
N GLY A 112 25.06 24.32 18.50
CA GLY A 112 24.76 25.63 19.07
C GLY A 112 23.64 26.41 18.39
N GLU A 113 22.71 25.76 17.66
CA GLU A 113 21.43 26.43 17.38
C GLU A 113 20.69 26.62 18.72
N PRO A 114 20.37 27.86 19.11
CA PRO A 114 19.89 28.15 20.46
C PRO A 114 18.49 27.59 20.69
N LEU A 115 18.28 27.07 21.89
CA LEU A 115 16.97 26.76 22.41
C LEU A 115 16.20 28.09 22.59
N ASN A 116 15.30 28.38 21.66
CA ASN A 116 14.36 29.51 21.62
C ASN A 116 14.96 30.90 21.33
N SER A 117 14.40 31.57 20.32
CA SER A 117 13.94 32.95 20.54
C SER A 117 12.73 32.89 21.50
N PRO A 118 12.72 33.60 22.66
CA PRO A 118 11.67 33.44 23.67
C PRO A 118 10.23 33.82 23.27
N GLU A 119 10.05 34.36 22.06
CA GLU A 119 8.78 34.89 21.54
C GLU A 119 8.13 33.99 20.48
N ALA A 120 8.81 32.92 20.02
CA ALA A 120 8.21 31.96 19.11
C ALA A 120 7.21 31.05 19.85
N THR A 121 5.94 31.47 19.88
CA THR A 121 4.83 30.62 20.34
C THR A 121 4.87 29.28 19.62
N ALA A 122 4.98 28.20 20.39
CA ALA A 122 5.15 26.86 19.82
C ALA A 122 3.94 26.49 18.94
N THR A 123 4.15 26.38 17.62
CA THR A 123 3.10 26.05 16.66
C THR A 123 2.45 24.72 17.02
N LEU A 124 1.12 24.73 17.16
CA LEU A 124 0.33 23.55 17.47
C LEU A 124 -0.31 22.99 16.20
N LEU A 125 -0.33 21.66 16.10
CA LEU A 125 -1.07 20.93 15.09
C LEU A 125 -2.58 20.93 15.41
N SER A 126 -3.42 20.57 14.44
CA SER A 126 -4.88 20.38 14.61
C SER A 126 -5.30 19.39 15.71
N ASN A 127 -4.41 18.50 16.16
CA ASN A 127 -4.63 17.61 17.30
C ASN A 127 -4.13 18.18 18.66
N GLY A 128 -3.70 19.44 18.69
CA GLY A 128 -3.17 20.10 19.89
C GLY A 128 -1.75 19.67 20.30
N ARG A 129 -1.07 18.82 19.51
CA ARG A 129 0.35 18.50 19.72
C ARG A 129 1.23 19.64 19.20
N LYS A 130 2.43 19.80 19.76
CA LYS A 130 3.47 20.67 19.18
C LYS A 130 3.88 20.13 17.80
N ALA A 131 4.10 21.03 16.84
CA ALA A 131 4.63 20.68 15.53
C ALA A 131 6.06 20.10 15.64
N PRO A 132 6.40 19.03 14.91
CA PRO A 132 7.74 18.43 14.92
C PRO A 132 8.83 19.40 14.46
N GLU A 133 9.93 19.46 15.22
CA GLU A 133 11.09 20.32 14.93
C GLU A 133 12.14 19.63 14.04
N GLN A 134 13.11 20.42 13.53
CA GLN A 134 14.27 19.93 12.77
C GLN A 134 15.00 18.75 13.44
N ARG A 135 15.12 18.75 14.78
CA ARG A 135 15.75 17.64 15.51
C ARG A 135 14.97 16.33 15.36
N GLU A 136 13.64 16.39 15.40
CA GLU A 136 12.77 15.23 15.22
C GLU A 136 12.77 14.70 13.79
N PHE A 137 12.88 15.61 12.81
CA PHE A 137 13.10 15.27 11.41
C PHE A 137 14.45 14.59 11.22
N HIS A 138 15.54 15.25 11.64
CA HIS A 138 16.91 14.80 11.38
C HIS A 138 17.21 13.42 11.98
N VAL A 139 16.78 13.16 13.22
CA VAL A 139 16.99 11.85 13.87
C VAL A 139 16.32 10.71 13.07
N ARG A 140 15.20 10.99 12.42
CA ARG A 140 14.49 10.05 11.54
C ARG A 140 15.16 9.94 10.17
N ALA A 141 15.48 11.07 9.52
CA ALA A 141 16.15 11.10 8.22
C ALA A 141 17.50 10.37 8.26
N ARG A 142 18.30 10.61 9.30
CA ARG A 142 19.60 9.94 9.51
C ARG A 142 19.50 8.41 9.54
N GLU A 143 18.42 7.85 10.10
CA GLU A 143 18.22 6.40 10.10
C GLU A 143 17.94 5.83 8.70
N LEU A 144 17.44 6.65 7.77
CA LEU A 144 17.25 6.26 6.36
C LEU A 144 18.53 6.41 5.54
N CYS A 145 19.46 7.28 5.93
CA CYS A 145 20.74 7.46 5.25
C CYS A 145 21.72 6.27 5.42
N PHE A 146 21.38 5.25 6.21
CA PHE A 146 22.23 4.06 6.37
C PHE A 146 22.27 3.21 5.09
N PRO A 147 23.44 2.64 4.71
CA PRO A 147 23.53 1.66 3.64
C PRO A 147 22.69 0.41 3.94
N ASN A 148 22.06 -0.14 2.91
CA ASN A 148 21.12 -1.26 3.06
C ASN A 148 21.80 -2.48 3.72
N ALA A 149 23.01 -2.84 3.26
CA ALA A 149 23.79 -3.95 3.81
C ALA A 149 24.08 -3.80 5.31
N ASP A 150 24.41 -2.60 5.78
CA ASP A 150 24.75 -2.33 7.19
C ASP A 150 23.51 -2.36 8.09
N ALA A 151 22.38 -1.88 7.56
CA ALA A 151 21.08 -1.97 8.21
C ALA A 151 20.60 -3.44 8.32
N PHE A 152 20.71 -4.23 7.24
CA PHE A 152 20.35 -5.66 7.23
C PHE A 152 21.28 -6.47 8.15
N SER A 153 22.59 -6.24 8.10
CA SER A 153 23.60 -6.76 9.04
C SER A 153 23.20 -6.52 10.51
N THR A 154 22.78 -5.29 10.82
CA THR A 154 22.30 -4.90 12.16
C THR A 154 21.04 -5.67 12.60
N LEU A 155 20.12 -5.98 11.69
CA LEU A 155 18.92 -6.77 12.00
C LEU A 155 19.24 -8.24 12.31
N THR A 156 20.13 -8.85 11.53
CA THR A 156 20.51 -10.27 11.64
C THR A 156 21.45 -10.56 12.80
N ARG A 157 22.04 -9.52 13.42
CA ARG A 157 23.11 -9.60 14.42
C ARG A 157 24.38 -10.31 13.93
N LYS A 158 24.52 -10.52 12.61
CA LYS A 158 25.74 -10.99 11.95
C LYS A 158 26.69 -9.79 11.82
N GLY A 159 27.29 -9.36 12.93
CA GLY A 159 28.08 -8.13 12.97
C GLY A 159 29.22 -8.11 11.95
N GLN A 160 29.23 -7.11 11.07
CA GLN A 160 30.44 -6.73 10.33
C GLN A 160 31.54 -6.34 11.35
N GLY A 161 32.76 -6.83 11.12
CA GLY A 161 33.81 -6.85 12.15
C GLY A 161 34.08 -5.49 12.81
N GLY A 162 34.09 -5.48 14.15
CA GLY A 162 34.58 -4.38 14.98
C GLY A 162 33.70 -3.13 15.08
N GLN A 163 32.72 -2.92 14.21
CA GLN A 163 31.83 -1.74 14.28
C GLN A 163 30.68 -1.95 15.26
N ALA A 164 30.29 -0.86 15.96
CA ALA A 164 29.12 -0.87 16.82
C ALA A 164 27.83 -0.96 15.96
N PRO A 165 26.83 -1.76 16.36
CA PRO A 165 25.61 -1.96 15.58
C PRO A 165 24.84 -0.65 15.42
N LEU A 166 24.26 -0.44 14.23
CA LEU A 166 23.52 0.78 13.93
C LEU A 166 22.27 0.91 14.82
N ARG A 167 21.98 2.13 15.26
CA ARG A 167 20.80 2.39 16.09
C ARG A 167 19.55 2.61 15.24
N LEU A 168 18.86 1.53 14.91
CA LEU A 168 17.55 1.55 14.25
C LEU A 168 16.44 1.75 15.31
N ALA A 169 16.11 3.00 15.65
CA ALA A 169 15.12 3.30 16.70
C ALA A 169 13.71 3.54 16.14
N HIS A 170 13.59 4.24 15.02
CA HIS A 170 12.32 4.61 14.40
C HIS A 170 11.98 3.66 13.23
N PHE A 171 12.96 3.38 12.37
CA PHE A 171 12.75 2.67 11.11
C PHE A 171 13.09 1.18 11.17
N ARG A 172 13.23 0.57 12.36
CA ARG A 172 13.55 -0.86 12.48
C ARG A 172 12.62 -1.74 11.63
N LYS A 173 11.30 -1.51 11.69
CA LYS A 173 10.32 -2.27 10.89
C LYS A 173 10.40 -1.99 9.40
N PHE A 174 10.83 -0.79 8.99
CA PHE A 174 11.07 -0.48 7.58
C PHE A 174 12.23 -1.30 7.07
N TRP A 175 13.35 -1.33 7.80
CA TRP A 175 14.50 -2.16 7.45
C TRP A 175 14.16 -3.66 7.44
N GLU A 176 13.34 -4.15 8.38
CA GLU A 176 12.83 -5.53 8.38
C GLU A 176 11.95 -5.82 7.15
N GLY A 177 11.14 -4.85 6.71
CA GLY A 177 10.35 -4.94 5.49
C GLY A 177 11.18 -4.87 4.20
N LEU A 178 12.19 -4.00 4.16
CA LEU A 178 13.06 -3.82 3.01
C LEU A 178 13.98 -5.03 2.80
N ASP A 179 14.50 -5.62 3.88
CA ASP A 179 15.25 -6.90 3.84
C ASP A 179 14.36 -8.03 3.31
N ASN A 180 13.12 -8.15 3.81
CA ASN A 180 12.14 -9.11 3.28
C ASN A 180 11.85 -8.92 1.78
N MET A 181 11.92 -7.70 1.25
CA MET A 181 11.78 -7.41 -0.19
C MET A 181 13.08 -7.65 -0.98
N ALA A 182 14.25 -7.52 -0.35
CA ALA A 182 15.56 -7.72 -0.98
C ALA A 182 15.70 -9.15 -1.55
N TYR A 183 15.18 -10.16 -0.85
CA TYR A 183 15.16 -11.56 -1.33
C TYR A 183 14.38 -11.78 -2.64
N TYR A 184 13.69 -10.78 -3.19
CA TYR A 184 12.94 -10.88 -4.44
C TYR A 184 13.36 -9.84 -5.49
N TRP A 185 13.88 -8.69 -5.06
CA TRP A 185 14.20 -7.55 -5.93
C TRP A 185 15.68 -7.18 -6.01
N ASP A 186 16.48 -7.44 -4.98
CA ASP A 186 17.88 -6.99 -4.93
C ASP A 186 18.77 -7.93 -5.75
N THR A 187 19.23 -7.46 -6.90
CA THR A 187 20.15 -8.19 -7.80
C THR A 187 21.62 -7.81 -7.60
N SER A 188 21.96 -6.97 -6.61
CA SER A 188 23.33 -6.44 -6.43
C SER A 188 24.38 -7.50 -6.11
N LEU A 189 23.97 -8.62 -5.52
CA LEU A 189 24.82 -9.76 -5.17
C LEU A 189 24.51 -11.04 -5.99
N ASP A 190 23.82 -10.91 -7.13
CA ASP A 190 23.45 -12.07 -7.96
C ASP A 190 24.66 -12.68 -8.68
N GLU A 191 25.09 -13.86 -8.24
CA GLU A 191 26.16 -14.65 -8.88
C GLU A 191 25.59 -15.96 -9.44
N TYR A 192 25.71 -16.19 -10.75
CA TYR A 192 25.26 -17.42 -11.41
C TYR A 192 26.46 -18.21 -11.95
N SER A 193 26.59 -19.47 -11.54
CA SER A 193 27.61 -20.42 -11.99
C SER A 193 27.01 -21.47 -12.91
N SER A 194 27.74 -21.86 -13.96
CA SER A 194 27.29 -22.91 -14.90
C SER A 194 27.15 -24.27 -14.21
N PRO A 195 26.32 -25.20 -14.73
CA PRO A 195 26.25 -26.56 -14.20
C PRO A 195 27.63 -27.22 -14.28
N ILE A 196 28.07 -27.84 -13.19
CA ILE A 196 29.27 -28.70 -13.23
C ILE A 196 28.90 -29.90 -14.11
N PRO A 197 29.63 -30.19 -15.21
CA PRO A 197 29.37 -31.39 -15.97
C PRO A 197 29.67 -32.60 -15.10
N GLU A 198 28.67 -33.44 -14.87
CA GLU A 198 28.90 -34.75 -14.26
C GLU A 198 29.93 -35.50 -15.11
N LYS A 199 31.00 -35.98 -14.47
CA LYS A 199 31.95 -36.87 -15.13
C LYS A 199 31.21 -38.17 -15.45
N GLY A 200 30.86 -38.36 -16.72
CA GLY A 200 30.22 -39.58 -17.17
C GLY A 200 31.11 -40.78 -16.88
N ASP A 201 30.52 -41.81 -16.27
CA ASP A 201 31.14 -43.13 -16.15
C ASP A 201 31.28 -43.73 -17.55
N GLU A 202 32.51 -43.76 -18.09
CA GLU A 202 32.81 -44.51 -19.30
C GLU A 202 32.81 -46.02 -18.99
N THR A 203 31.66 -46.67 -19.16
CA THR A 203 31.61 -48.14 -19.32
C THR A 203 30.93 -48.54 -20.62
N ALA A 204 31.72 -49.26 -21.42
CA ALA A 204 31.49 -49.56 -22.83
C ALA A 204 30.29 -50.47 -23.14
N ALA A 205 29.61 -50.17 -24.25
CA ALA A 205 28.96 -51.14 -25.14
C ALA A 205 28.89 -50.56 -26.56
N LEU A 206 29.96 -50.71 -27.36
CA LEU A 206 30.02 -51.67 -28.47
C LEU A 206 28.97 -51.47 -29.57
N SER A 207 29.39 -50.76 -30.62
CA SER A 207 28.67 -50.60 -31.89
C SER A 207 28.93 -51.77 -32.85
N LEU A 208 27.88 -52.27 -33.51
CA LEU A 208 27.95 -52.98 -34.79
C LEU A 208 26.77 -52.53 -35.67
N PRO A 209 26.85 -52.63 -37.02
CA PRO A 209 26.54 -51.45 -37.82
C PRO A 209 25.45 -51.62 -38.90
N ASP A 210 24.98 -50.45 -39.34
CA ASP A 210 24.52 -50.05 -40.69
C ASP A 210 23.43 -50.86 -41.44
N GLY A 211 22.49 -50.13 -42.06
CA GLY A 211 21.32 -50.75 -42.71
C GLY A 211 20.23 -49.78 -43.17
N ALA A 212 20.54 -48.98 -44.20
CA ALA A 212 19.68 -48.35 -45.22
C ALA A 212 18.19 -47.98 -44.95
N GLU A 213 17.88 -46.72 -45.31
CA GLU A 213 16.65 -46.14 -45.90
C GLU A 213 15.48 -47.11 -46.24
N GLU A 214 14.20 -46.79 -46.00
CA GLU A 214 13.44 -45.74 -46.73
C GLU A 214 11.99 -45.52 -46.16
N LYS A 215 11.36 -44.41 -46.58
CA LYS A 215 9.90 -44.18 -46.77
C LYS A 215 8.90 -44.10 -45.58
N SER A 216 8.61 -42.85 -45.21
CA SER A 216 7.32 -42.13 -45.40
C SER A 216 5.93 -42.76 -45.16
N HIS A 217 5.04 -41.89 -44.66
CA HIS A 217 3.55 -41.93 -44.60
C HIS A 217 2.85 -42.58 -43.39
N ASP A 218 2.52 -41.72 -42.41
CA ASP A 218 1.17 -41.16 -42.17
C ASP A 218 0.00 -42.04 -41.65
N THR A 219 -0.96 -41.34 -41.03
CA THR A 219 -2.33 -41.71 -40.63
C THR A 219 -2.56 -42.65 -39.42
N THR A 220 -2.93 -42.00 -38.30
CA THR A 220 -4.15 -42.25 -37.50
C THR A 220 -4.62 -43.69 -37.22
N ASN A 221 -4.68 -44.10 -35.94
CA ASN A 221 -5.96 -44.03 -35.19
C ASN A 221 -5.85 -44.37 -33.69
N GLU A 222 -6.99 -44.15 -33.01
CA GLU A 222 -7.41 -44.50 -31.65
C GLU A 222 -7.08 -45.97 -31.24
N THR A 223 -7.14 -46.43 -29.99
CA THR A 223 -8.10 -46.11 -28.90
C THR A 223 -7.62 -46.65 -27.53
N SER A 224 -8.11 -46.04 -26.43
CA SER A 224 -8.46 -46.66 -25.13
C SER A 224 -7.53 -47.69 -24.44
N LEU A 225 -7.13 -47.41 -23.18
CA LEU A 225 -7.67 -48.16 -22.02
C LEU A 225 -7.37 -47.50 -20.66
N ASP A 226 -8.37 -47.57 -19.77
CA ASP A 226 -8.30 -47.15 -18.37
C ASP A 226 -7.34 -48.00 -17.52
N SER A 227 -6.81 -47.41 -16.43
CA SER A 227 -6.61 -48.16 -15.18
C SER A 227 -6.58 -47.25 -13.94
N ARG A 228 -7.78 -46.97 -13.44
CA ARG A 228 -8.04 -46.37 -12.12
C ARG A 228 -7.70 -47.37 -11.01
N THR A 229 -6.71 -47.08 -10.17
CA THR A 229 -6.55 -47.75 -8.86
C THR A 229 -6.35 -46.74 -7.73
N LYS A 230 -6.95 -47.03 -6.58
CA LYS A 230 -7.11 -46.15 -5.41
C LYS A 230 -6.61 -46.89 -4.16
N MET A 231 -5.73 -46.29 -3.37
CA MET A 231 -5.53 -46.43 -1.91
C MET A 231 -4.39 -45.46 -1.53
N GLU A 232 -4.42 -44.58 -0.52
CA GLU A 232 -5.04 -44.57 0.83
C GLU A 232 -4.19 -45.24 1.92
N SER A 233 -3.25 -44.47 2.48
CA SER A 233 -2.70 -44.53 3.86
C SER A 233 -1.77 -43.30 4.04
N GLY A 234 -1.64 -42.65 5.20
CA GLY A 234 -2.17 -42.91 6.54
C GLY A 234 -1.03 -42.91 7.57
N PHE A 235 -1.19 -42.19 8.68
CA PHE A 235 -0.24 -42.07 9.82
C PHE A 235 1.07 -41.28 9.56
N ALA A 236 1.68 -40.61 10.54
CA ALA A 236 1.17 -40.05 11.80
C ALA A 236 2.16 -39.02 12.38
N SER A 237 1.69 -38.20 13.32
CA SER A 237 2.53 -37.30 14.13
C SER A 237 3.45 -38.05 15.10
N ALA A 238 4.68 -37.57 15.27
CA ALA A 238 5.53 -37.89 16.41
C ALA A 238 5.86 -36.59 17.18
N SER A 239 5.75 -36.68 18.50
CA SER A 239 5.92 -35.58 19.46
C SER A 239 7.16 -35.79 20.31
N GLU A 240 8.02 -34.78 20.41
CA GLU A 240 9.06 -34.65 21.45
C GLU A 240 9.04 -33.17 21.87
N GLU A 241 8.42 -32.78 22.99
CA GLU A 241 8.86 -32.90 24.39
C GLU A 241 10.21 -32.24 24.72
N GLU A 242 10.12 -30.98 25.15
CA GLU A 242 11.17 -30.12 25.69
C GLU A 242 11.48 -30.45 27.17
N PRO A 243 12.72 -30.79 27.56
CA PRO A 243 13.09 -30.93 28.97
C PRO A 243 13.59 -29.59 29.55
N ARG A 244 12.70 -28.88 30.24
CA ARG A 244 13.03 -27.67 31.01
C ARG A 244 14.01 -27.99 32.16
N LYS A 245 15.10 -27.21 32.29
CA LYS A 245 15.81 -27.05 33.57
C LYS A 245 15.97 -25.58 33.94
N LYS A 246 15.56 -25.26 35.17
CA LYS A 246 15.66 -23.93 35.79
C LYS A 246 17.06 -23.76 36.39
N ALA A 247 17.63 -22.56 36.30
CA ALA A 247 18.63 -22.05 37.22
C ALA A 247 18.22 -20.62 37.64
N ARG A 248 18.42 -20.29 38.92
CA ARG A 248 17.97 -19.04 39.56
C ARG A 248 19.11 -18.50 40.42
N THR A 249 19.59 -17.31 40.07
CA THR A 249 20.33 -16.39 40.96
C THR A 249 20.15 -15.00 40.34
N GLU A 250 19.24 -14.17 40.87
CA GLU A 250 19.45 -13.19 41.94
C GLU A 250 20.38 -12.02 41.59
N ALA A 251 19.94 -10.82 41.99
CA ALA A 251 20.49 -9.54 41.56
C ALA A 251 21.33 -8.90 42.67
N MET A 252 22.32 -8.09 42.29
CA MET A 252 22.90 -7.11 43.21
C MET A 252 23.07 -5.73 42.56
N SER A 253 22.89 -4.71 43.41
CA SER A 253 22.93 -3.29 43.09
C SER A 253 24.34 -2.79 42.80
N GLY A 254 24.44 -1.76 41.96
CA GLY A 254 25.72 -1.21 41.50
C GLY A 254 26.38 -0.21 42.44
N GLN A 255 27.39 0.49 41.90
CA GLN A 255 27.67 1.90 42.16
C GLN A 255 28.71 2.43 41.17
N ALA A 256 28.70 3.75 40.94
CA ALA A 256 29.68 4.44 40.11
C ALA A 256 30.84 4.97 40.97
N ILE A 257 32.04 5.09 40.37
CA ILE A 257 33.12 5.94 40.89
C ILE A 257 33.67 6.81 39.75
N THR A 258 33.80 8.09 40.08
CA THR A 258 34.33 9.20 39.25
C THR A 258 35.77 9.55 39.64
N GLN A 259 36.56 10.03 38.67
CA GLN A 259 37.75 10.92 38.77
C GLN A 259 38.37 10.97 37.35
N SER A 260 38.58 12.07 36.59
CA SER A 260 38.65 13.55 36.76
C SER A 260 40.06 14.15 36.96
N LEU A 261 40.34 15.23 36.17
CA LEU A 261 41.49 16.17 36.21
C LEU A 261 42.85 15.59 35.73
N ASN A 262 43.84 16.30 35.13
CA ASN A 262 44.05 17.68 34.61
C ASN A 262 45.38 17.69 33.76
N SER A 263 45.83 18.66 32.95
CA SER A 263 45.26 19.83 32.23
C SER A 263 46.37 20.54 31.38
N LYS A 264 46.00 21.40 30.39
CA LYS A 264 46.84 22.39 29.63
C LYS A 264 47.77 21.81 28.51
N GLY A 265 48.03 22.50 27.38
CA GLY A 265 47.41 23.72 26.80
C GLY A 265 48.25 24.43 25.70
N PHE A 266 47.64 25.41 25.01
CA PHE A 266 48.21 26.54 24.21
C PHE A 266 48.70 26.41 22.74
N GLY A 267 48.41 27.49 21.96
CA GLY A 267 49.00 27.88 20.65
C GLY A 267 48.12 27.56 19.42
N SER A 268 47.26 28.42 18.85
CA SER A 268 47.39 29.81 18.33
C SER A 268 48.21 29.94 17.04
N GLY A 269 47.59 30.41 15.94
CA GLY A 269 48.24 30.73 14.67
C GLY A 269 47.26 30.94 13.50
N SER A 270 46.89 32.20 13.23
CA SER A 270 46.02 32.61 12.11
C SER A 270 46.84 33.19 10.95
N ILE A 271 46.46 32.93 9.69
CA ILE A 271 46.92 33.70 8.51
C ILE A 271 45.75 34.00 7.56
N ALA A 272 45.73 35.25 7.08
CA ALA A 272 44.87 35.79 6.03
C ALA A 272 45.75 36.59 5.03
N THR A 273 45.35 36.93 3.81
CA THR A 273 44.02 36.87 3.17
C THR A 273 44.20 36.57 1.66
N HIS A 274 43.15 36.61 0.83
CA HIS A 274 42.95 37.70 -0.15
C HIS A 274 41.83 37.44 -1.18
N THR A 275 41.18 38.53 -1.55
CA THR A 275 40.05 38.68 -2.47
C THR A 275 40.46 38.67 -3.95
N SER A 276 39.60 38.18 -4.86
CA SER A 276 38.87 39.07 -5.80
C SER A 276 37.90 38.31 -6.71
N SER A 277 36.82 38.99 -7.08
CA SER A 277 35.74 38.56 -7.97
C SER A 277 36.06 38.80 -9.44
N LEU A 278 35.57 37.95 -10.35
CA LEU A 278 35.27 38.32 -11.75
C LEU A 278 34.30 37.31 -12.40
N THR A 279 33.11 37.77 -12.78
CA THR A 279 32.21 37.10 -13.75
C THR A 279 32.31 37.82 -15.09
N PRO A 280 32.27 37.12 -16.22
CA PRO A 280 31.11 37.31 -17.09
C PRO A 280 30.60 36.04 -17.80
N ASN A 281 29.36 36.13 -18.30
CA ASN A 281 28.61 35.10 -19.02
C ASN A 281 29.38 34.39 -20.14
N ARG A 282 29.29 33.04 -20.19
CA ARG A 282 29.26 32.29 -21.45
C ARG A 282 28.49 30.98 -21.32
N VAL A 283 27.38 30.90 -22.07
CA VAL A 283 26.63 29.73 -22.56
C VAL A 283 27.09 28.35 -22.06
N LEU A 284 26.24 27.67 -21.28
CA LEU A 284 26.41 26.25 -20.95
C LEU A 284 26.18 25.37 -22.21
N PRO A 285 27.05 24.38 -22.48
CA PRO A 285 26.81 23.40 -23.54
C PRO A 285 25.66 22.46 -23.16
N ALA A 286 25.01 21.87 -24.18
CA ALA A 286 23.92 20.92 -23.98
C ALA A 286 24.34 19.73 -23.10
N ARG A 287 23.42 19.27 -22.22
CA ARG A 287 23.61 18.08 -21.38
C ARG A 287 24.03 16.89 -22.24
N VAL A 288 25.25 16.40 -22.03
CA VAL A 288 25.65 15.07 -22.47
C VAL A 288 24.73 14.06 -21.77
N ALA A 289 24.11 13.17 -22.54
CA ALA A 289 23.27 12.11 -21.98
C ALA A 289 24.09 11.23 -21.01
N PRO A 290 23.48 10.70 -19.93
CA PRO A 290 24.19 9.83 -19.00
C PRO A 290 24.79 8.62 -19.75
N PRO A 291 25.99 8.16 -19.35
CA PRO A 291 26.67 7.09 -20.06
C PRO A 291 25.82 5.82 -20.03
N LYS A 292 25.57 5.24 -21.21
CA LYS A 292 24.91 3.94 -21.34
C LYS A 292 25.72 2.89 -20.56
N ALA A 293 25.04 2.12 -19.70
CA ALA A 293 25.65 1.02 -18.97
C ALA A 293 26.35 0.03 -19.94
N PRO A 294 27.53 -0.50 -19.60
CA PRO A 294 28.39 -1.23 -20.53
C PRO A 294 27.94 -2.69 -20.69
N TRP A 295 26.85 -2.92 -21.42
CA TRP A 295 26.40 -4.26 -21.83
C TRP A 295 26.27 -4.41 -23.35
N ALA A 296 27.24 -3.87 -24.10
CA ALA A 296 27.25 -3.93 -25.57
C ALA A 296 28.66 -3.93 -26.20
N ALA A 297 29.64 -4.59 -25.57
CA ALA A 297 30.97 -4.83 -26.16
C ALA A 297 31.57 -6.14 -25.64
N ASN A 298 31.69 -7.13 -26.52
CA ASN A 298 32.22 -8.50 -26.35
C ASN A 298 31.17 -9.62 -26.18
N MET A 299 30.38 -9.84 -27.23
CA MET A 299 30.02 -11.20 -27.63
C MET A 299 30.61 -11.49 -29.00
N ASP A 300 31.66 -12.32 -29.02
CA ASP A 300 32.01 -13.07 -30.22
C ASP A 300 30.84 -13.98 -30.64
N ARG A 301 30.82 -14.34 -31.92
CA ARG A 301 29.64 -14.91 -32.56
C ARG A 301 29.24 -16.26 -31.96
N GLN A 302 27.92 -16.39 -31.74
CA GLN A 302 27.18 -17.64 -31.57
C GLN A 302 27.56 -18.55 -30.38
N SER A 303 26.89 -18.32 -29.26
CA SER A 303 26.32 -19.41 -28.47
C SER A 303 24.87 -19.07 -28.10
N LYS A 304 24.00 -20.08 -27.98
CA LYS A 304 22.68 -19.89 -27.35
C LYS A 304 22.93 -19.39 -25.91
N PRO A 305 22.13 -18.46 -25.36
CA PRO A 305 22.29 -18.05 -23.98
C PRO A 305 22.24 -19.31 -23.10
N ALA A 306 23.30 -19.55 -22.33
CA ALA A 306 23.42 -20.74 -21.50
C ALA A 306 22.18 -20.84 -20.60
N ASP A 307 21.60 -22.03 -20.51
CA ASP A 307 20.44 -22.26 -19.67
C ASP A 307 20.87 -22.33 -18.20
N LEU A 308 21.05 -21.15 -17.62
CA LEU A 308 21.48 -20.97 -16.24
C LEU A 308 20.50 -21.56 -15.21
N SER A 309 19.30 -22.03 -15.62
CA SER A 309 18.33 -22.67 -14.73
C SER A 309 18.85 -23.96 -14.07
N LYS A 310 19.89 -24.59 -14.65
CA LYS A 310 20.55 -25.79 -14.13
C LYS A 310 21.86 -25.50 -13.39
N GLY A 311 22.19 -24.22 -13.19
CA GLY A 311 23.42 -23.78 -12.54
C GLY A 311 23.39 -23.81 -11.02
N SER A 312 24.40 -23.19 -10.40
CA SER A 312 24.45 -22.84 -8.98
C SER A 312 24.35 -21.33 -8.82
N TYR A 313 23.73 -20.86 -7.73
CA TYR A 313 23.50 -19.43 -7.46
C TYR A 313 23.95 -19.05 -6.05
N ARG A 314 24.53 -17.84 -5.94
CA ARG A 314 24.81 -17.11 -4.69
C ARG A 314 24.24 -15.70 -4.80
N GLY A 315 23.96 -15.06 -3.66
CA GLY A 315 23.31 -13.75 -3.59
C GLY A 315 22.08 -13.73 -2.68
N TYR A 316 21.35 -12.61 -2.66
CA TYR A 316 20.15 -12.45 -1.81
C TYR A 316 18.98 -13.31 -2.28
N ARG A 317 18.71 -13.40 -3.58
CA ARG A 317 17.38 -13.72 -4.09
C ARG A 317 16.94 -15.17 -3.85
N VAL A 318 15.75 -15.33 -3.27
CA VAL A 318 15.02 -16.62 -3.14
C VAL A 318 14.02 -16.81 -4.27
N GLY A 319 13.65 -15.74 -4.95
CA GLY A 319 12.67 -15.69 -6.03
C GLY A 319 12.76 -14.38 -6.81
N ASN A 320 11.68 -14.00 -7.48
CA ASN A 320 11.55 -12.73 -8.20
C ASN A 320 10.36 -11.88 -7.70
N GLY A 321 10.19 -10.68 -8.27
CA GLY A 321 9.17 -9.74 -7.85
C GLY A 321 7.72 -10.23 -7.97
N ALA A 322 7.44 -11.22 -8.82
CA ALA A 322 6.11 -11.84 -8.98
C ALA A 322 5.82 -12.93 -7.94
N GLU A 323 6.88 -13.55 -7.40
CA GLU A 323 6.81 -14.54 -6.33
C GLU A 323 6.79 -13.88 -4.94
N MET A 324 7.09 -12.58 -4.85
CA MET A 324 7.10 -11.82 -3.60
C MET A 324 5.68 -11.73 -2.98
N PRO A 325 5.50 -12.13 -1.71
CA PRO A 325 4.23 -11.96 -1.01
C PRO A 325 3.78 -10.49 -0.96
N ASP A 326 2.54 -10.25 -1.37
CA ASP A 326 1.90 -8.92 -1.41
C ASP A 326 1.99 -8.16 -0.07
N GLN A 327 1.96 -8.92 1.03
CA GLN A 327 2.04 -8.42 2.40
C GLN A 327 3.40 -7.76 2.71
N TYR A 328 4.51 -8.21 2.11
CA TYR A 328 5.83 -7.60 2.33
C TYR A 328 5.90 -6.17 1.81
N ARG A 329 5.34 -5.91 0.61
CA ARG A 329 5.20 -4.56 0.07
C ARG A 329 4.33 -3.68 0.98
N ILE A 330 3.19 -4.20 1.42
CA ILE A 330 2.25 -3.47 2.30
C ILE A 330 2.91 -3.10 3.63
N ASP A 331 3.62 -4.04 4.26
CA ASP A 331 4.24 -3.82 5.56
C ASP A 331 5.51 -2.96 5.47
N CYS A 332 6.33 -3.10 4.41
CA CYS A 332 7.47 -2.22 4.16
C CYS A 332 7.02 -0.75 3.98
N VAL A 333 6.05 -0.51 3.09
CA VAL A 333 5.51 0.84 2.84
C VAL A 333 4.84 1.40 4.10
N ARG A 334 4.04 0.60 4.84
CA ARG A 334 3.47 1.06 6.12
C ARG A 334 4.57 1.39 7.13
N ALA A 335 5.61 0.57 7.24
CA ALA A 335 6.69 0.79 8.19
C ALA A 335 7.63 1.95 7.82
N PHE A 336 7.69 2.35 6.55
CA PHE A 336 8.30 3.60 6.10
C PHE A 336 7.45 4.82 6.50
N LEU A 337 6.13 4.74 6.31
CA LEU A 337 5.23 5.88 6.57
C LEU A 337 4.90 6.10 8.06
N GLU A 338 4.77 5.03 8.85
CA GLU A 338 4.34 5.11 10.26
C GLU A 338 5.24 6.00 11.13
N PRO A 339 6.60 5.91 11.09
CA PRO A 339 7.46 6.75 11.94
C PRO A 339 7.41 8.24 11.58
N ILE A 340 7.05 8.56 10.32
CA ILE A 340 6.81 9.92 9.83
C ILE A 340 5.48 10.42 10.38
N ALA A 341 4.38 9.70 10.12
CA ALA A 341 3.03 10.06 10.56
C ALA A 341 2.91 10.17 12.09
N TRP A 342 3.62 9.30 12.82
CA TRP A 342 3.61 9.27 14.29
C TRP A 342 4.11 10.59 14.92
N ALA A 343 5.06 11.28 14.26
CA ALA A 343 5.54 12.60 14.70
C ALA A 343 4.39 13.62 14.78
N PHE A 344 3.46 13.55 13.82
CA PHE A 344 2.28 14.41 13.74
C PHE A 344 1.07 13.87 14.53
N GLY A 345 1.20 12.71 15.18
CA GLY A 345 0.10 12.06 15.90
C GLY A 345 -0.96 11.42 15.00
N VAL A 346 -0.53 10.96 13.83
CA VAL A 346 -1.32 10.21 12.86
C VAL A 346 -0.84 8.75 12.85
N THR A 347 -1.76 7.80 12.68
CA THR A 347 -1.47 6.34 12.66
C THR A 347 -2.07 5.69 11.43
N PHE A 348 -1.39 4.74 10.80
CA PHE A 348 -1.97 4.00 9.68
C PHE A 348 -2.78 2.79 10.15
N SER A 349 -4.03 2.70 9.70
CA SER A 349 -4.87 1.52 9.89
C SER A 349 -5.72 1.22 8.65
N GLN A 350 -6.09 -0.04 8.47
CA GLN A 350 -7.01 -0.46 7.42
C GLN A 350 -8.45 -0.07 7.76
N HIS A 351 -9.26 0.18 6.73
CA HIS A 351 -10.70 0.36 6.91
C HIS A 351 -11.32 -0.85 7.63
N ARG A 352 -12.07 -0.62 8.70
CA ARG A 352 -12.77 -1.68 9.46
C ARG A 352 -14.05 -2.17 8.79
N ARG A 353 -14.55 -1.43 7.79
CA ARG A 353 -15.60 -1.85 6.86
C ARG A 353 -15.00 -1.89 5.45
N PRO A 354 -15.50 -2.75 4.54
CA PRO A 354 -15.06 -2.74 3.14
C PRO A 354 -15.17 -1.33 2.54
N PRO A 355 -14.08 -0.76 1.98
CA PRO A 355 -14.14 0.56 1.35
C PRO A 355 -14.93 0.47 0.04
N VAL A 356 -15.97 1.30 -0.08
CA VAL A 356 -16.88 1.32 -1.23
C VAL A 356 -16.97 2.74 -1.77
N LEU A 357 -16.56 2.90 -3.03
CA LEU A 357 -16.82 4.09 -3.84
C LEU A 357 -18.26 4.02 -4.37
N THR A 358 -19.02 5.10 -4.24
CA THR A 358 -20.38 5.21 -4.79
C THR A 358 -20.36 5.96 -6.12
N LEU A 359 -20.90 5.35 -7.17
CA LEU A 359 -21.09 5.96 -8.50
C LEU A 359 -22.59 5.92 -8.84
N GLY A 360 -23.35 6.88 -8.32
CA GLY A 360 -24.80 6.89 -8.33
C GLY A 360 -25.38 5.70 -7.57
N SER A 361 -26.12 4.83 -8.25
CA SER A 361 -26.66 3.58 -7.67
C SER A 361 -25.60 2.48 -7.49
N VAL A 362 -24.44 2.61 -8.15
CA VAL A 362 -23.37 1.61 -8.18
C VAL A 362 -22.50 1.72 -6.93
N ARG A 363 -22.12 0.55 -6.38
CA ARG A 363 -21.22 0.44 -5.23
C ARG A 363 -20.00 -0.36 -5.67
N PHE A 364 -18.88 0.32 -5.88
CA PHE A 364 -17.65 -0.28 -6.35
C PHE A 364 -16.68 -0.52 -5.18
N PRO A 365 -16.30 -1.78 -4.87
CA PRO A 365 -15.32 -2.04 -3.83
C PRO A 365 -13.92 -1.59 -4.29
N VAL A 366 -13.24 -0.80 -3.47
CA VAL A 366 -11.91 -0.26 -3.78
C VAL A 366 -10.88 -0.87 -2.84
N ARG A 367 -9.77 -1.40 -3.39
CA ARG A 367 -8.65 -1.90 -2.57
C ARG A 367 -7.83 -0.71 -2.04
N MET A 368 -7.85 -0.52 -0.72
CA MET A 368 -6.96 0.39 0.00
C MET A 368 -6.11 -0.44 0.97
N SER A 369 -4.79 -0.27 0.97
CA SER A 369 -3.86 -1.08 1.78
C SER A 369 -3.77 -0.59 3.23
N SER A 370 -3.90 0.73 3.41
CA SER A 370 -4.02 1.40 4.71
C SER A 370 -4.50 2.84 4.51
N VAL A 371 -4.98 3.49 5.57
CA VAL A 371 -5.30 4.92 5.61
C VAL A 371 -4.67 5.54 6.86
N ALA A 372 -4.20 6.77 6.76
CA ALA A 372 -3.72 7.58 7.86
C ALA A 372 -4.89 8.27 8.57
N TRP A 373 -4.99 8.03 9.88
CA TRP A 373 -6.03 8.56 10.75
C TRP A 373 -5.43 9.40 11.88
N ARG A 374 -6.08 10.53 12.19
CA ARG A 374 -5.78 11.33 13.38
C ARG A 374 -6.41 10.65 14.60
N GLY A 375 -5.64 10.56 15.69
CA GLY A 375 -6.16 10.09 16.97
C GLY A 375 -7.08 11.13 17.63
N PRO A 376 -8.25 10.74 18.17
CA PRO A 376 -9.15 11.69 18.85
C PRO A 376 -8.48 12.40 20.03
N GLN A 377 -8.75 13.71 20.18
CA GLN A 377 -8.29 14.48 21.34
C GLN A 377 -8.94 13.98 22.66
N ASP A 378 -10.20 13.52 22.59
CA ASP A 378 -10.88 12.90 23.73
C ASP A 378 -10.30 11.51 24.05
N ARG A 379 -9.70 11.40 25.24
CA ARG A 379 -9.11 10.17 25.78
C ARG A 379 -10.13 9.03 25.93
N VAL A 380 -11.41 9.31 26.13
CA VAL A 380 -12.46 8.28 26.23
C VAL A 380 -12.75 7.69 24.87
N LYS A 381 -13.00 8.53 23.85
CA LYS A 381 -13.10 8.10 22.44
C LYS A 381 -11.86 7.35 21.96
N ALA A 382 -10.65 7.86 22.24
CA ALA A 382 -9.41 7.21 21.86
C ALA A 382 -9.30 5.77 22.46
N ARG A 383 -9.61 5.59 23.75
CA ARG A 383 -9.64 4.26 24.41
C ARG A 383 -10.69 3.30 23.83
N GLN A 384 -11.81 3.82 23.33
CA GLN A 384 -12.83 3.04 22.63
C GLN A 384 -12.43 2.68 21.18
N GLY A 385 -11.29 3.16 20.69
CA GLY A 385 -10.79 2.93 19.34
C GLY A 385 -11.48 3.79 18.28
N TRP A 386 -11.89 5.02 18.61
CA TRP A 386 -12.33 5.97 17.60
C TRP A 386 -11.14 6.51 16.79
N MET A 387 -11.42 6.94 15.56
CA MET A 387 -10.46 7.53 14.61
C MET A 387 -11.09 8.75 13.92
N GLU A 388 -10.27 9.70 13.50
CA GLU A 388 -10.69 10.93 12.82
C GLU A 388 -9.98 11.05 11.45
N GLY A 389 -10.68 11.45 10.39
CA GLY A 389 -10.10 11.64 9.05
C GLY A 389 -11.01 11.20 7.89
N PRO A 390 -10.47 10.77 6.74
CA PRO A 390 -9.07 10.37 6.51
C PRO A 390 -8.10 11.54 6.21
N VAL A 391 -6.84 11.36 6.62
CA VAL A 391 -5.75 12.32 6.35
C VAL A 391 -5.08 12.04 5.00
N LEU A 392 -4.68 10.78 4.76
CA LEU A 392 -3.90 10.35 3.59
C LEU A 392 -4.21 8.86 3.31
N GLY A 393 -4.39 8.46 2.06
CA GLY A 393 -4.53 7.04 1.69
C GLY A 393 -3.20 6.35 1.40
N VAL A 394 -3.19 5.01 1.44
CA VAL A 394 -2.06 4.18 0.99
C VAL A 394 -2.57 3.01 0.16
N GLN A 395 -2.15 2.92 -1.10
CA GLN A 395 -2.51 1.86 -2.03
C GLN A 395 -1.25 1.15 -2.56
N CYS A 396 -1.00 -0.05 -2.05
CA CYS A 396 0.07 -0.93 -2.52
C CYS A 396 -0.52 -1.92 -3.52
N ARG A 397 -0.05 -1.89 -4.76
CA ARG A 397 -0.54 -2.76 -5.84
C ARG A 397 0.32 -4.02 -5.96
N ALA A 398 -0.30 -5.08 -6.47
CA ALA A 398 0.33 -6.39 -6.63
C ALA A 398 1.07 -6.55 -7.96
N ASP A 399 0.69 -5.74 -8.94
CA ASP A 399 1.10 -5.83 -10.33
C ASP A 399 2.61 -5.50 -10.49
N VAL A 400 3.36 -6.36 -11.20
CA VAL A 400 4.83 -6.27 -11.37
C VAL A 400 5.32 -6.49 -12.81
N HIS A 401 4.39 -6.61 -13.76
CA HIS A 401 4.67 -7.05 -15.14
C HIS A 401 4.07 -6.12 -16.20
N PHE A 402 4.08 -4.80 -15.93
CA PHE A 402 3.65 -3.80 -16.91
C PHE A 402 4.42 -3.96 -18.23
N GLY A 403 3.71 -4.01 -19.35
CA GLY A 403 4.23 -4.21 -20.69
C GLY A 403 4.56 -5.65 -21.06
N ALA A 404 4.56 -6.61 -20.13
CA ALA A 404 4.96 -8.00 -20.43
C ALA A 404 4.03 -8.70 -21.45
N THR A 405 2.77 -8.27 -21.53
CA THR A 405 1.80 -8.77 -22.52
C THR A 405 1.85 -8.03 -23.87
N GLY A 406 2.74 -7.03 -24.01
CA GLY A 406 2.75 -6.08 -25.11
C GLY A 406 1.65 -5.01 -25.05
N LYS A 407 0.83 -4.98 -23.98
CA LYS A 407 -0.33 -4.07 -23.84
C LYS A 407 -0.17 -3.05 -22.71
N LEU A 408 1.00 -2.43 -22.63
CA LEU A 408 1.35 -1.45 -21.60
C LEU A 408 0.31 -0.33 -21.45
N ASP A 409 -0.24 0.18 -22.57
CA ASP A 409 -1.27 1.23 -22.57
C ASP A 409 -2.54 0.80 -21.81
N ALA A 410 -3.10 -0.37 -22.14
CA ALA A 410 -4.30 -0.89 -21.49
C ALA A 410 -4.07 -1.24 -20.00
N GLU A 411 -2.89 -1.78 -19.67
CA GLU A 411 -2.49 -2.05 -18.29
C GLU A 411 -2.35 -0.74 -17.49
N SER A 412 -1.78 0.31 -18.08
CA SER A 412 -1.62 1.64 -17.47
C SER A 412 -2.96 2.38 -17.30
N VAL A 413 -3.89 2.19 -18.24
CA VAL A 413 -5.26 2.72 -18.15
C VAL A 413 -6.04 2.07 -17.00
N LEU A 414 -6.00 0.74 -16.89
CA LEU A 414 -6.60 0.01 -15.77
C LEU A 414 -5.98 0.42 -14.43
N ASP A 415 -4.67 0.62 -14.42
CA ASP A 415 -3.90 1.04 -13.26
C ASP A 415 -4.28 2.46 -12.78
N ALA A 416 -4.42 3.41 -13.70
CA ALA A 416 -4.89 4.76 -13.40
C ALA A 416 -6.34 4.78 -12.87
N VAL A 417 -7.23 3.93 -13.40
CA VAL A 417 -8.60 3.77 -12.84
C VAL A 417 -8.57 3.25 -11.41
N ARG A 418 -7.63 2.36 -11.06
CA ARG A 418 -7.45 1.85 -9.68
C ARG A 418 -6.93 2.94 -8.73
N GLU A 419 -5.99 3.78 -9.16
CA GLU A 419 -5.49 4.94 -8.39
C GLU A 419 -6.61 5.98 -8.18
N LEU A 420 -7.34 6.33 -9.25
CA LEU A 420 -8.48 7.25 -9.18
C LEU A 420 -9.60 6.73 -8.27
N GLY A 421 -9.93 5.43 -8.32
CA GLY A 421 -10.90 4.83 -7.42
C GLY A 421 -10.50 4.99 -5.94
N GLY A 422 -9.21 4.89 -5.63
CA GLY A 422 -8.65 5.15 -4.30
C GLY A 422 -8.79 6.61 -3.85
N LEU A 423 -8.44 7.56 -4.72
CA LEU A 423 -8.52 8.99 -4.43
C LEU A 423 -9.97 9.49 -4.32
N LEU A 424 -10.85 9.05 -5.23
CA LEU A 424 -12.28 9.38 -5.19
C LEU A 424 -13.00 8.77 -3.99
N LEU A 425 -12.60 7.57 -3.54
CA LEU A 425 -13.07 7.00 -2.28
C LEU A 425 -12.70 7.92 -1.11
N LEU A 426 -11.42 8.28 -0.97
CA LEU A 426 -10.95 9.16 0.11
C LEU A 426 -11.66 10.51 0.09
N ALA A 427 -11.88 11.08 -1.10
CA ALA A 427 -12.64 12.31 -1.29
C ALA A 427 -14.10 12.15 -0.83
N GLN A 428 -14.77 11.05 -1.19
CA GLN A 428 -16.10 10.73 -0.68
C GLN A 428 -16.13 10.48 0.83
N GLU A 429 -15.06 9.95 1.44
CA GLU A 429 -14.97 9.79 2.89
C GLU A 429 -14.81 11.13 3.61
N ARG A 430 -13.97 12.04 3.07
CA ARG A 430 -13.78 13.41 3.59
C ARG A 430 -15.06 14.25 3.46
N ALA A 431 -15.79 14.09 2.36
CA ALA A 431 -17.09 14.74 2.13
C ALA A 431 -18.22 14.28 3.08
N ARG A 432 -18.00 13.28 3.95
CA ARG A 432 -18.95 12.88 5.00
C ARG A 432 -18.88 13.78 6.25
N GLU A 433 -17.94 14.73 6.31
CA GLU A 433 -17.83 15.66 7.45
C GLU A 433 -19.15 16.36 7.75
N GLY A 434 -19.61 16.27 9.01
CA GLY A 434 -20.88 16.85 9.47
C GLY A 434 -22.16 16.18 8.93
N LEU A 435 -22.05 15.17 8.07
CA LEU A 435 -23.19 14.45 7.50
C LEU A 435 -23.57 13.22 8.32
N VAL A 436 -24.79 12.73 8.09
CA VAL A 436 -25.30 11.46 8.62
C VAL A 436 -25.54 10.50 7.46
N GLU A 437 -25.15 9.24 7.64
CA GLU A 437 -25.37 8.20 6.63
C GLU A 437 -26.86 7.97 6.38
N LYS A 438 -27.29 8.16 5.13
CA LYS A 438 -28.63 7.78 4.66
C LYS A 438 -28.56 6.35 4.13
N ARG A 439 -29.23 5.39 4.78
CA ARG A 439 -29.15 3.98 4.38
C ARG A 439 -30.10 3.69 3.20
N GLY A 440 -29.69 2.75 2.35
CA GLY A 440 -30.51 2.30 1.23
C GLY A 440 -31.85 1.75 1.71
N GLY A 441 -32.94 2.41 1.31
CA GLY A 441 -34.30 2.06 1.73
C GLY A 441 -34.66 2.48 3.16
N GLU A 442 -33.92 3.38 3.80
CA GLU A 442 -34.32 3.95 5.09
C GLU A 442 -35.65 4.71 4.99
N GLY A 443 -36.58 4.46 5.92
CA GLY A 443 -37.95 5.00 5.88
C GLY A 443 -38.84 4.46 4.76
N ALA A 444 -38.33 3.62 3.86
CA ALA A 444 -39.08 3.11 2.71
C ALA A 444 -40.04 1.97 3.12
N TRP A 445 -41.18 1.86 2.44
CA TRP A 445 -42.20 0.86 2.79
C TRP A 445 -41.65 -0.59 2.68
N TRP A 446 -40.77 -0.86 1.71
CA TRP A 446 -40.23 -2.19 1.44
C TRP A 446 -39.16 -2.68 2.44
N THR A 447 -38.79 -1.84 3.42
CA THR A 447 -37.87 -2.15 4.54
C THR A 447 -38.53 -1.99 5.92
N THR A 448 -39.79 -1.53 5.97
CA THR A 448 -40.51 -1.18 7.21
C THR A 448 -41.86 -1.87 7.35
N ARG A 449 -42.53 -2.23 6.24
CA ARG A 449 -43.83 -2.91 6.25
C ARG A 449 -43.67 -4.36 5.83
N GLU A 450 -44.17 -5.27 6.66
CA GLU A 450 -44.19 -6.71 6.39
C GLU A 450 -44.81 -6.99 5.02
N ARG A 451 -44.17 -7.89 4.27
CA ARG A 451 -44.62 -8.25 2.92
C ARG A 451 -45.74 -9.27 3.02
N TRP A 452 -46.93 -8.89 2.56
CA TRP A 452 -48.03 -9.84 2.37
C TRP A 452 -47.75 -10.75 1.17
N GLY A 453 -47.93 -12.06 1.34
CA GLY A 453 -47.87 -13.05 0.27
C GLY A 453 -46.63 -13.94 0.27
N GLY A 454 -46.76 -15.13 0.89
CA GLY A 454 -46.36 -16.36 0.21
C GLY A 454 -47.53 -16.83 -0.66
N GLY A 455 -47.26 -17.51 -1.77
CA GLY A 455 -48.31 -18.19 -2.53
C GLY A 455 -48.96 -19.32 -1.73
N PRO A 456 -50.06 -19.93 -2.22
CA PRO A 456 -50.63 -21.13 -1.60
C PRO A 456 -49.57 -22.24 -1.60
N GLY A 457 -48.99 -22.51 -0.43
CA GLY A 457 -47.77 -23.32 -0.28
C GLY A 457 -46.93 -23.00 0.97
N GLY A 458 -47.14 -21.84 1.62
CA GLY A 458 -46.53 -21.55 2.93
C GLY A 458 -45.11 -20.98 2.85
N GLU A 459 -44.37 -21.10 3.96
CA GLU A 459 -43.04 -20.49 4.10
C GLU A 459 -42.00 -21.15 3.17
N VAL A 460 -41.11 -20.32 2.61
CA VAL A 460 -39.95 -20.78 1.81
C VAL A 460 -39.00 -21.58 2.72
N GLY A 461 -39.26 -22.88 2.81
CA GLY A 461 -38.55 -23.80 3.70
C GLY A 461 -39.30 -25.12 3.97
N GLU A 462 -40.64 -25.12 4.01
CA GLU A 462 -41.43 -26.34 4.20
C GLU A 462 -42.06 -26.81 2.89
N ALA A 463 -41.26 -27.54 2.10
CA ALA A 463 -41.80 -28.47 1.11
C ALA A 463 -42.41 -29.68 1.85
N ALA A 464 -43.55 -29.46 2.53
CA ALA A 464 -44.39 -30.53 3.04
C ALA A 464 -44.89 -31.33 1.83
N GLY A 465 -44.51 -32.60 1.74
CA GLY A 465 -44.94 -33.49 0.67
C GLY A 465 -46.46 -33.55 0.61
N THR A 466 -47.02 -33.46 -0.59
CA THR A 466 -48.45 -33.64 -0.81
C THR A 466 -48.84 -35.09 -0.54
N ASP A 467 -49.42 -35.35 0.63
CA ASP A 467 -50.23 -36.54 0.86
C ASP A 467 -51.54 -36.18 1.57
N ASN A 468 -52.64 -36.64 0.99
CA ASN A 468 -53.99 -36.36 1.47
C ASN A 468 -54.33 -37.26 2.67
N ALA A 469 -54.49 -36.67 3.86
CA ALA A 469 -55.21 -37.29 4.96
C ALA A 469 -56.05 -36.24 5.71
N PRO A 470 -57.31 -36.55 6.08
CA PRO A 470 -58.23 -35.55 6.63
C PRO A 470 -57.89 -35.16 8.08
N LEU A 471 -58.34 -33.98 8.48
CA LEU A 471 -58.09 -33.37 9.78
C LEU A 471 -58.43 -34.31 10.95
N LYS A 472 -57.55 -34.32 11.95
CA LYS A 472 -57.94 -34.54 13.34
C LYS A 472 -57.59 -33.30 14.15
N ASP A 473 -58.59 -32.78 14.85
CA ASP A 473 -58.39 -31.76 15.88
C ASP A 473 -57.43 -32.27 16.96
N THR A 474 -56.27 -31.63 17.05
CA THR A 474 -55.47 -31.63 18.27
C THR A 474 -55.09 -30.20 18.59
N THR A 475 -55.79 -29.66 19.59
CA THR A 475 -55.53 -28.39 20.26
C THR A 475 -54.04 -28.04 20.35
N VAL A 476 -53.64 -26.92 19.74
CA VAL A 476 -52.30 -26.37 19.90
C VAL A 476 -52.13 -25.92 21.35
N LYS A 477 -51.44 -26.73 22.17
CA LYS A 477 -50.87 -26.23 23.41
C LYS A 477 -49.78 -25.22 23.07
N SER A 478 -49.85 -24.06 23.69
CA SER A 478 -48.78 -23.08 23.71
C SER A 478 -47.61 -23.61 24.54
N ASP A 479 -46.75 -24.42 23.91
CA ASP A 479 -45.46 -24.77 24.50
C ASP A 479 -44.56 -23.52 24.50
N GLU A 480 -44.57 -22.80 25.62
CA GLU A 480 -43.46 -21.93 26.01
C GLU A 480 -42.21 -22.81 26.12
N ARG A 481 -41.49 -22.96 25.00
CA ARG A 481 -40.15 -23.57 25.01
C ARG A 481 -39.22 -22.70 25.83
N SER A 482 -39.14 -23.05 27.11
CA SER A 482 -38.25 -22.46 28.10
C SER A 482 -36.85 -22.30 27.51
N ALA A 483 -36.34 -21.07 27.48
CA ALA A 483 -35.00 -20.81 26.97
C ALA A 483 -33.97 -21.60 27.79
N GLU A 484 -33.34 -22.59 27.16
CA GLU A 484 -32.27 -23.38 27.77
C GLU A 484 -31.16 -22.44 28.24
N ARG A 485 -31.01 -22.35 29.56
CA ARG A 485 -29.91 -21.61 30.19
C ARG A 485 -28.72 -22.56 30.24
N SER A 486 -27.56 -22.10 29.80
CA SER A 486 -26.32 -22.81 30.08
C SER A 486 -26.08 -22.85 31.60
N ARG A 487 -25.26 -23.79 32.07
CA ARG A 487 -24.91 -23.97 33.50
C ARG A 487 -24.36 -22.70 34.17
N ASP A 488 -23.89 -21.75 33.38
CA ASP A 488 -23.30 -20.47 33.77
C ASP A 488 -24.27 -19.27 33.65
N GLY A 489 -25.59 -19.53 33.58
CA GLY A 489 -26.65 -18.50 33.60
C GLY A 489 -26.78 -17.62 32.35
N SER A 490 -25.81 -17.66 31.43
CA SER A 490 -25.85 -16.93 30.16
C SER A 490 -26.97 -17.45 29.25
N LYS A 491 -27.73 -16.51 28.66
CA LYS A 491 -28.72 -16.83 27.62
C LYS A 491 -27.99 -17.30 26.37
N VAL A 492 -28.12 -18.57 26.01
CA VAL A 492 -27.68 -19.08 24.71
C VAL A 492 -28.48 -18.33 23.63
N ARG A 493 -27.85 -17.36 22.96
CA ARG A 493 -28.48 -16.67 21.82
C ARG A 493 -28.63 -17.68 20.69
N ARG A 494 -29.81 -18.27 20.56
CA ARG A 494 -30.21 -19.05 19.39
C ARG A 494 -29.89 -18.23 18.15
N ARG A 495 -29.10 -18.78 17.23
CA ARG A 495 -28.92 -18.15 15.92
C ARG A 495 -30.28 -18.18 15.21
N PRO A 496 -30.78 -17.05 14.67
CA PRO A 496 -32.05 -17.04 13.96
C PRO A 496 -31.93 -17.95 12.73
N THR A 497 -33.02 -18.64 12.38
CA THR A 497 -33.06 -19.48 11.18
C THR A 497 -33.00 -18.61 9.92
N PRO A 498 -32.62 -19.16 8.74
CA PRO A 498 -32.66 -18.39 7.50
C PRO A 498 -34.04 -17.76 7.20
N ALA A 499 -35.13 -18.46 7.53
CA ALA A 499 -36.49 -17.95 7.41
C ALA A 499 -36.76 -16.76 8.36
N GLU A 500 -36.28 -16.81 9.61
CA GLU A 500 -36.37 -15.69 10.54
C GLU A 500 -35.53 -14.49 10.07
N VAL A 501 -34.31 -14.73 9.56
CA VAL A 501 -33.46 -13.67 9.00
C VAL A 501 -34.11 -13.04 7.76
N TRP A 502 -34.78 -13.83 6.92
CA TRP A 502 -35.51 -13.36 5.73
C TRP A 502 -36.72 -12.50 6.08
N LYS A 503 -37.44 -12.83 7.17
CA LYS A 503 -38.56 -12.03 7.70
C LYS A 503 -38.11 -10.70 8.31
N VAL A 504 -36.86 -10.56 8.75
CA VAL A 504 -36.34 -9.29 9.31
C VAL A 504 -36.17 -8.24 8.21
N LEU A 505 -37.21 -7.42 8.04
CA LEU A 505 -37.13 -6.20 7.27
C LEU A 505 -36.27 -5.16 7.99
N LYS A 506 -35.28 -4.63 7.26
CA LYS A 506 -34.39 -3.56 7.72
C LYS A 506 -33.84 -2.80 6.51
N PRO A 507 -33.44 -1.52 6.68
CA PRO A 507 -32.64 -0.81 5.69
C PRO A 507 -31.34 -1.55 5.37
N GLY A 508 -30.71 -1.18 4.25
CA GLY A 508 -29.39 -1.69 3.88
C GLY A 508 -28.36 -1.51 5.00
N ASN A 509 -27.39 -2.42 5.07
CA ASN A 509 -26.32 -2.34 6.06
C ASN A 509 -25.56 -1.01 5.93
N PRO A 510 -25.17 -0.37 7.06
CA PRO A 510 -24.32 0.82 7.01
C PRO A 510 -22.98 0.52 6.35
N LEU A 511 -22.58 1.37 5.40
CA LEU A 511 -21.27 1.41 4.77
C LEU A 511 -20.28 2.21 5.64
N TRP A 512 -20.76 3.23 6.35
CA TRP A 512 -19.93 4.11 7.17
C TRP A 512 -19.52 3.43 8.47
N ASP A 513 -18.28 3.66 8.92
CA ASP A 513 -17.77 3.11 10.17
C ASP A 513 -18.31 3.90 11.38
N PRO A 514 -19.09 3.29 12.29
CA PRO A 514 -19.66 3.98 13.45
C PRO A 514 -18.63 4.41 14.50
N LYS A 515 -17.35 4.06 14.33
CA LYS A 515 -16.23 4.50 15.17
C LYS A 515 -15.23 5.37 14.39
N VAL A 516 -15.64 5.95 13.25
CA VAL A 516 -14.89 6.99 12.54
C VAL A 516 -15.67 8.30 12.63
N VAL A 517 -15.00 9.36 13.04
CA VAL A 517 -15.47 10.73 12.78
C VAL A 517 -14.90 11.13 11.43
N TYR A 518 -15.74 11.19 10.42
CA TYR A 518 -15.31 11.63 9.10
C TYR A 518 -15.05 13.14 9.10
N GLU A 519 -13.87 13.54 8.64
CA GLU A 519 -13.40 14.95 8.64
C GLU A 519 -12.43 15.16 7.47
N ALA A 520 -12.57 16.28 6.75
CA ALA A 520 -11.67 16.70 5.69
C ALA A 520 -10.40 17.35 6.28
N ILE A 521 -9.63 16.58 7.06
CA ILE A 521 -8.43 17.07 7.76
C ILE A 521 -7.46 17.73 6.77
N GLY A 522 -6.99 18.93 7.12
CA GLY A 522 -6.07 19.72 6.29
C GLY A 522 -6.71 20.48 5.12
N ARG A 523 -8.01 20.31 4.86
CA ARG A 523 -8.74 21.09 3.84
C ARG A 523 -8.77 22.56 4.22
N ASN A 524 -8.49 23.44 3.26
CA ASN A 524 -8.69 24.86 3.44
C ASN A 524 -10.18 25.20 3.39
N ARG A 525 -10.74 25.76 4.46
CA ARG A 525 -12.16 26.15 4.55
C ARG A 525 -12.49 27.43 3.76
N ASN A 526 -11.49 28.20 3.36
CA ASN A 526 -11.63 29.43 2.59
C ASN A 526 -11.72 29.20 1.06
N VAL A 527 -11.59 27.94 0.61
CA VAL A 527 -11.64 27.54 -0.81
C VAL A 527 -12.63 26.39 -0.95
N GLU A 528 -13.45 26.40 -2.00
CA GLU A 528 -14.49 25.39 -2.20
C GLU A 528 -13.90 24.00 -2.51
N TRP A 529 -12.73 23.96 -3.13
CA TRP A 529 -11.98 22.76 -3.50
C TRP A 529 -11.43 21.98 -2.28
N ASP A 530 -11.24 20.67 -2.44
CA ASP A 530 -10.48 19.82 -1.52
C ASP A 530 -9.26 19.22 -2.25
N ASP A 531 -8.14 19.09 -1.55
CA ASP A 531 -6.90 18.48 -2.06
C ASP A 531 -6.69 17.15 -1.32
N VAL A 532 -6.89 16.04 -2.03
CA VAL A 532 -6.91 14.69 -1.46
C VAL A 532 -5.65 13.94 -1.87
N PHE A 533 -4.95 13.39 -0.88
CA PHE A 533 -3.63 12.76 -1.09
C PHE A 533 -3.68 11.24 -0.94
N MET A 534 -2.82 10.55 -1.68
CA MET A 534 -2.60 9.11 -1.55
C MET A 534 -1.14 8.74 -1.87
N VAL A 535 -0.53 7.88 -1.06
CA VAL A 535 0.73 7.21 -1.42
C VAL A 535 0.40 5.94 -2.19
N SER A 536 0.83 5.88 -3.44
CA SER A 536 0.78 4.69 -4.28
C SER A 536 2.11 3.94 -4.21
N SER A 537 2.07 2.61 -4.33
CA SER A 537 3.26 1.77 -4.38
C SER A 537 3.15 0.67 -5.44
N LEU A 538 4.27 0.48 -6.14
CA LEU A 538 4.52 -0.59 -7.12
C LEU A 538 5.93 -1.14 -6.90
N ASN A 539 6.13 -2.43 -7.14
CA ASN A 539 7.44 -3.09 -6.97
C ASN A 539 8.00 -2.82 -5.55
N HIS A 540 9.11 -2.08 -5.45
CA HIS A 540 9.72 -1.52 -4.22
C HIS A 540 9.72 0.02 -4.20
N HIS A 541 8.94 0.66 -5.05
CA HIS A 541 8.85 2.11 -5.19
C HIS A 541 7.59 2.69 -4.56
N ILE A 542 7.62 3.99 -4.26
CA ILE A 542 6.46 4.80 -3.86
C ILE A 542 6.33 6.07 -4.72
N SER A 543 5.11 6.58 -4.86
CA SER A 543 4.79 7.84 -5.55
C SER A 543 3.65 8.51 -4.78
N LEU A 544 3.71 9.82 -4.58
CA LEU A 544 2.64 10.59 -3.95
C LEU A 544 1.71 11.14 -5.04
N LEU A 545 0.42 10.89 -4.88
CA LEU A 545 -0.63 11.48 -5.71
C LEU A 545 -1.41 12.54 -4.94
N LYS A 546 -1.85 13.57 -5.66
CA LYS A 546 -2.79 14.58 -5.20
C LYS A 546 -3.91 14.73 -6.22
N LEU A 547 -5.15 14.55 -5.77
CA LEU A 547 -6.37 14.87 -6.51
C LEU A 547 -6.99 16.13 -5.94
N ARG A 548 -6.99 17.22 -6.72
CA ARG A 548 -7.80 18.41 -6.40
C ARG A 548 -9.20 18.23 -6.95
N VAL A 549 -10.23 18.30 -6.11
CA VAL A 549 -11.61 17.93 -6.47
C VAL A 549 -12.65 18.88 -5.87
N HIS A 550 -13.71 19.16 -6.62
CA HIS A 550 -14.80 20.03 -6.19
C HIS A 550 -15.92 19.24 -5.50
N PRO A 551 -16.55 19.75 -4.41
CA PRO A 551 -17.66 19.08 -3.73
C PRO A 551 -18.83 18.76 -4.66
N ALA A 552 -19.14 19.65 -5.61
CA ALA A 552 -20.21 19.45 -6.59
C ALA A 552 -19.95 18.25 -7.53
N TYR A 553 -18.69 18.00 -7.90
CA TYR A 553 -18.30 16.83 -8.68
C TYR A 553 -18.43 15.54 -7.86
N LEU A 554 -18.02 15.56 -6.59
CA LEU A 554 -18.22 14.43 -5.69
C LEU A 554 -19.70 14.14 -5.47
N GLN A 555 -20.55 15.16 -5.32
CA GLN A 555 -21.99 14.97 -5.23
C GLN A 555 -22.55 14.38 -6.52
N TYR A 556 -22.14 14.89 -7.69
CA TYR A 556 -22.54 14.34 -8.98
C TYR A 556 -22.17 12.85 -9.12
N LEU A 557 -20.92 12.47 -8.82
CA LEU A 557 -20.51 11.07 -8.83
C LEU A 557 -21.30 10.24 -7.82
N THR A 558 -21.53 10.75 -6.61
CA THR A 558 -22.17 10.00 -5.51
C THR A 558 -23.67 9.79 -5.75
N GLU A 559 -24.39 10.82 -6.16
CA GLU A 559 -25.85 10.83 -6.28
C GLU A 559 -26.35 10.63 -7.72
N GLY A 560 -25.48 10.79 -8.72
CA GLY A 560 -25.82 10.75 -10.14
C GLY A 560 -26.61 11.97 -10.64
N LYS A 561 -26.66 13.07 -9.88
CA LYS A 561 -27.47 14.26 -10.14
C LYS A 561 -26.59 15.50 -10.28
N LEU A 562 -26.89 16.35 -11.26
CA LEU A 562 -26.24 17.65 -11.38
C LEU A 562 -26.57 18.56 -10.18
N PRO A 563 -25.66 19.48 -9.80
CA PRO A 563 -25.94 20.56 -8.86
C PRO A 563 -27.18 21.36 -9.29
N GLY A 564 -28.00 21.78 -8.34
CA GLY A 564 -29.19 22.59 -8.62
C GLY A 564 -28.84 23.99 -9.12
N GLU A 565 -27.81 24.58 -8.53
CA GLU A 565 -27.11 25.76 -9.04
C GLU A 565 -25.71 25.32 -9.50
N MET A 566 -25.34 25.71 -10.72
CA MET A 566 -24.03 25.37 -11.28
C MET A 566 -22.93 26.20 -10.62
N PRO A 567 -21.81 25.59 -10.17
CA PRO A 567 -20.67 26.34 -9.65
C PRO A 567 -20.15 27.38 -10.63
N SER A 568 -19.66 28.51 -10.12
CA SER A 568 -19.12 29.62 -10.91
C SER A 568 -17.80 29.27 -11.61
N ASP A 569 -16.99 28.40 -10.99
CA ASP A 569 -15.77 27.85 -11.57
C ASP A 569 -16.12 26.73 -12.57
N PRO A 570 -15.93 26.91 -13.89
CA PRO A 570 -16.29 25.90 -14.90
C PRO A 570 -15.48 24.60 -14.74
N ASP A 571 -14.30 24.67 -14.13
CA ASP A 571 -13.46 23.50 -13.88
C ASP A 571 -14.05 22.59 -12.79
N TRP A 572 -15.15 22.97 -12.09
CA TRP A 572 -15.74 22.17 -11.00
C TRP A 572 -15.94 20.69 -11.37
N CYS A 573 -16.28 20.42 -12.63
CA CYS A 573 -16.53 19.08 -13.17
C CYS A 573 -15.26 18.33 -13.59
N SER A 574 -14.07 18.92 -13.41
CA SER A 574 -12.77 18.36 -13.73
C SER A 574 -11.82 18.35 -12.53
N PRO A 575 -11.72 17.21 -11.83
CA PRO A 575 -10.66 17.00 -10.87
C PRO A 575 -9.29 17.06 -11.54
N LYS A 576 -8.29 17.60 -10.85
CA LYS A 576 -6.91 17.71 -11.35
C LYS A 576 -6.03 16.73 -10.59
N LEU A 577 -5.48 15.74 -11.30
CA LEU A 577 -4.59 14.73 -10.73
C LEU A 577 -3.13 15.10 -11.00
N GLN A 578 -2.34 15.22 -9.92
CA GLN A 578 -0.88 15.32 -9.96
C GLN A 578 -0.26 14.08 -9.32
N ARG A 579 0.92 13.68 -9.80
CA ARG A 579 1.77 12.69 -9.15
C ARG A 579 3.21 13.20 -9.01
N THR A 580 3.93 12.69 -8.04
CA THR A 580 5.39 12.72 -8.07
C THR A 580 5.93 11.61 -8.95
N ARG A 581 7.21 11.72 -9.34
CA ARG A 581 7.99 10.59 -9.81
C ARG A 581 7.91 9.39 -8.84
N TRP A 582 8.27 8.22 -9.34
CA TRP A 582 8.54 7.06 -8.50
C TRP A 582 9.87 7.25 -7.74
N PHE A 583 9.85 6.93 -6.45
CA PHE A 583 11.00 6.91 -5.56
C PHE A 583 11.31 5.47 -5.16
N ASP A 584 12.54 5.01 -5.39
CA ASP A 584 13.03 3.70 -4.96
C ASP A 584 13.31 3.71 -3.44
N LEU A 585 12.78 2.72 -2.71
CA LEU A 585 13.06 2.54 -1.28
C LEU A 585 14.42 1.87 -0.99
N PHE A 586 15.04 1.23 -1.98
CA PHE A 586 16.41 0.71 -1.88
C PHE A 586 17.49 1.78 -2.14
N ASP A 587 17.17 2.81 -2.91
CA ASP A 587 18.07 3.96 -3.09
C ASP A 587 18.02 4.91 -1.88
N ILE A 588 19.14 5.59 -1.59
CA ILE A 588 19.29 6.43 -0.40
C ILE A 588 18.72 7.84 -0.63
N ASP A 589 18.97 8.41 -1.81
CA ASP A 589 18.54 9.76 -2.14
C ASP A 589 17.02 9.78 -2.34
N ASP A 590 16.47 8.78 -3.04
CA ASP A 590 15.03 8.63 -3.27
C ASP A 590 14.23 8.46 -1.98
N ARG A 591 14.65 7.56 -1.07
CA ARG A 591 13.90 7.34 0.19
C ARG A 591 14.02 8.52 1.16
N THR A 592 15.12 9.27 1.13
CA THR A 592 15.28 10.46 1.97
C THR A 592 14.52 11.65 1.40
N GLU A 593 14.47 11.81 0.06
CA GLU A 593 13.62 12.78 -0.62
C GLU A 593 12.12 12.46 -0.39
N ALA A 594 11.71 11.21 -0.52
CA ALA A 594 10.34 10.79 -0.25
C ALA A 594 9.94 11.03 1.22
N MET A 595 10.82 10.73 2.18
CA MET A 595 10.58 11.04 3.60
C MET A 595 10.40 12.54 3.82
N ARG A 596 11.24 13.38 3.20
CA ARG A 596 11.13 14.84 3.24
C ARG A 596 9.80 15.35 2.68
N GLY A 597 9.39 14.84 1.52
CA GLY A 597 8.13 15.21 0.89
C GLY A 597 6.91 14.80 1.71
N ILE A 598 6.88 13.56 2.20
CA ILE A 598 5.78 13.03 3.03
C ILE A 598 5.72 13.76 4.38
N TRP A 599 6.87 14.14 4.97
CA TRP A 599 6.91 14.98 6.16
C TRP A 599 6.28 16.36 5.90
N GLY A 600 6.60 16.99 4.77
CA GLY A 600 6.00 18.27 4.37
C GLY A 600 4.48 18.18 4.18
N ILE A 601 4.00 17.10 3.57
CA ILE A 601 2.57 16.85 3.36
C ILE A 601 1.84 16.57 4.69
N MET A 602 2.44 15.79 5.60
CA MET A 602 1.89 15.59 6.94
C MET A 602 1.85 16.89 7.74
N SER A 603 2.92 17.70 7.67
CA SER A 603 2.99 19.03 8.28
C SER A 603 1.88 19.95 7.75
N TYR A 604 1.68 19.98 6.43
CA TYR A 604 0.62 20.77 5.79
C TYR A 604 -0.78 20.30 6.20
N LEU A 605 -1.05 18.99 6.12
CA LEU A 605 -2.38 18.44 6.42
C LEU A 605 -2.74 18.53 7.91
N MET A 606 -1.74 18.50 8.79
CA MET A 606 -1.93 18.52 10.24
C MET A 606 -1.79 19.91 10.87
N ARG A 607 -1.58 20.98 10.07
CA ARG A 607 -1.52 22.38 10.54
C ARG A 607 -2.75 22.80 11.35
N ALA A 608 -2.66 23.90 12.09
CA ALA A 608 -3.81 24.43 12.82
C ALA A 608 -4.90 24.89 11.84
N ALA A 609 -6.17 24.81 12.26
CA ALA A 609 -7.30 25.21 11.41
C ALA A 609 -7.38 26.74 11.13
N ASN A 610 -6.47 27.52 11.74
CA ASN A 610 -6.39 28.98 11.64
C ASN A 610 -5.19 29.45 10.79
N ASP A 611 -4.44 28.53 10.17
CA ASP A 611 -3.33 28.79 9.21
C ASP A 611 -3.79 28.58 7.75
#